data_AF-A0A8H9JDF9-F1
#
_entry.id   AF-A0A8H9JDF9-F1
#
_cell.length_a   1.000
_cell.length_b   1.000
_cell.length_c   1.000
_cell.angle_alpha   90.00
_cell.angle_beta   90.00
_cell.angle_gamma   90.00
#
_symmetry.space_group_name_H-M   'P 1'
#
loop_
_entity.id
_entity.type
_entity.pdbx_description
1 polymer ?
#
loop_
_entity_poly.entity_id
_entity_poly.type
_entity_poly.pdbx_seq_one_letter_code
_entity_poly.pdbx_strand_id
1 'polypeptide(L)'
;MSLLWLIFNHADAWIVTLVVSAVSLALRGRLDGAALGIPIMLALGAWLAFAINDRCDAQVDASDPRKAHRSVFAGPRRGLMTAILVIAGALVIAVFGVYGPRAWVIAAIALAASWAYSAPPLRLKARPGWDLFTHAALVESLPYVAAIWLVDSPLTAFDALAWSALALASLSAQLEQQIRDAAFDAASSARSRPCTESPPARGCCGSPRWRSSALA
;
A
#
# COMPACT_ATOMS: atom_id res chain seq x y z
N MET A 1 -19.01 -6.14 -7.75
CA MET A 1 -17.56 -6.36 -7.55
C MET A 1 -17.37 -7.27 -6.36
N SER A 2 -16.51 -8.28 -6.49
CA SER A 2 -16.40 -9.41 -5.58
C SER A 2 -15.17 -9.31 -4.65
N LEU A 3 -15.26 -9.99 -3.52
CA LEU A 3 -14.16 -10.16 -2.55
C LEU A 3 -12.86 -10.69 -3.21
N LEU A 4 -12.99 -11.52 -4.24
CA LEU A 4 -11.86 -12.04 -5.02
C LEU A 4 -11.00 -10.92 -5.60
N TRP A 5 -11.63 -9.83 -6.07
CA TRP A 5 -10.87 -8.71 -6.62
C TRP A 5 -10.00 -8.05 -5.55
N LEU A 6 -10.49 -7.89 -4.33
CA LEU A 6 -9.71 -7.31 -3.23
C LEU A 6 -8.46 -8.16 -2.90
N ILE A 7 -8.52 -9.47 -3.13
CA ILE A 7 -7.41 -10.40 -2.87
C ILE A 7 -6.35 -10.30 -3.98
N PHE A 8 -6.80 -10.31 -5.23
CA PHE A 8 -5.90 -10.34 -6.40
C PHE A 8 -5.49 -8.94 -6.90
N ASN A 9 -6.15 -7.87 -6.43
CA ASN A 9 -5.65 -6.53 -6.63
C ASN A 9 -4.31 -6.40 -5.89
N HIS A 10 -3.33 -5.80 -6.57
CA HIS A 10 -1.96 -5.70 -6.07
C HIS A 10 -1.28 -7.05 -5.79
N ALA A 11 -1.64 -8.10 -6.56
CA ALA A 11 -0.97 -9.40 -6.48
C ALA A 11 0.52 -9.33 -6.76
N ASP A 12 0.94 -8.46 -7.66
CA ASP A 12 2.33 -8.08 -7.86
C ASP A 12 3.03 -7.73 -6.54
N ALA A 13 2.45 -6.86 -5.70
CA ALA A 13 3.11 -6.40 -4.49
C ALA A 13 3.24 -7.48 -3.40
N TRP A 14 2.16 -8.23 -3.11
CA TRP A 14 2.23 -9.27 -2.08
C TRP A 14 2.94 -10.54 -2.55
N ILE A 15 2.94 -10.85 -3.85
CA ILE A 15 3.78 -11.93 -4.42
C ILE A 15 5.26 -11.56 -4.32
N VAL A 16 5.64 -10.32 -4.66
CA VAL A 16 7.03 -9.85 -4.51
C VAL A 16 7.47 -9.95 -3.05
N THR A 17 6.63 -9.53 -2.11
CA THR A 17 6.89 -9.69 -0.67
C THR A 17 7.15 -11.14 -0.29
N LEU A 18 6.31 -12.07 -0.76
CA LEU A 18 6.46 -13.50 -0.52
C LEU A 18 7.78 -14.03 -1.09
N VAL A 19 8.09 -13.69 -2.34
CA VAL A 19 9.30 -14.18 -3.03
C VAL A 19 10.56 -13.62 -2.36
N VAL A 20 10.63 -12.32 -2.12
CA VAL A 20 11.80 -11.66 -1.52
C VAL A 20 12.10 -12.21 -0.13
N SER A 21 11.07 -12.34 0.71
CA SER A 21 11.24 -12.90 2.05
C SER A 21 11.62 -14.39 2.00
N ALA A 22 11.01 -15.19 1.12
CA ALA A 22 11.39 -16.60 0.95
C ALA A 22 12.84 -16.77 0.47
N VAL A 23 13.29 -15.96 -0.50
CA VAL A 23 14.67 -15.96 -0.97
C VAL A 23 15.63 -15.58 0.16
N SER A 24 15.30 -14.57 0.97
CA SER A 24 16.15 -14.18 2.11
C SER A 24 16.34 -15.33 3.11
N LEU A 25 15.30 -16.13 3.37
CA LEU A 25 15.37 -17.29 4.25
C LEU A 25 16.14 -18.47 3.63
N ALA A 26 15.97 -18.69 2.32
CA ALA A 26 16.74 -19.68 1.58
C ALA A 26 18.24 -19.38 1.66
N LEU A 27 18.64 -18.10 1.55
CA LEU A 27 20.03 -17.66 1.72
C LEU A 27 20.57 -17.91 3.14
N ARG A 28 19.70 -18.16 4.13
CA ARG A 28 20.08 -18.54 5.50
C ARG A 28 19.99 -20.02 5.78
N GLY A 29 19.59 -20.83 4.79
CA GLY A 29 19.30 -22.24 5.00
C GLY A 29 18.10 -22.48 5.93
N ARG A 30 17.22 -21.49 6.09
CA ARG A 30 16.05 -21.54 6.99
C ARG A 30 14.79 -21.84 6.18
N LEU A 31 14.65 -23.09 5.75
CA LEU A 31 13.48 -23.59 5.01
C LEU A 31 12.67 -24.63 5.82
N ASP A 32 12.83 -24.63 7.15
CA ASP A 32 12.00 -25.43 8.03
C ASP A 32 10.54 -24.95 8.05
N GLY A 33 9.60 -25.81 8.46
CA GLY A 33 8.17 -25.52 8.38
C GLY A 33 7.74 -24.23 9.10
N ALA A 34 8.38 -23.90 10.23
CA ALA A 34 8.11 -22.65 10.93
C ALA A 34 8.64 -21.44 10.15
N ALA A 35 9.84 -21.54 9.56
CA ALA A 35 10.40 -20.49 8.72
C ALA A 35 9.60 -20.26 7.42
N LEU A 36 9.05 -21.31 6.80
CA LEU A 36 8.23 -21.19 5.58
C LEU A 36 6.90 -20.44 5.80
N GLY A 37 6.44 -20.34 7.04
CA GLY A 37 5.27 -19.54 7.39
C GLY A 37 5.54 -18.03 7.44
N ILE A 38 6.80 -17.61 7.60
CA ILE A 38 7.19 -16.18 7.67
C ILE A 38 6.88 -15.45 6.36
N PRO A 39 7.28 -15.94 5.16
CA PRO A 39 6.94 -15.28 3.90
C PRO A 39 5.44 -15.10 3.67
N ILE A 40 4.64 -16.10 4.07
CA ILE A 40 3.17 -16.05 3.96
C ILE A 40 2.62 -14.96 4.89
N MET A 41 3.07 -14.93 6.15
CA MET A 41 2.69 -13.89 7.11
C MET A 41 3.04 -12.49 6.61
N LEU A 42 4.26 -12.29 6.09
CA LEU A 42 4.69 -10.99 5.55
C LEU A 42 3.87 -10.59 4.32
N ALA A 43 3.57 -11.52 3.42
CA ALA A 43 2.72 -11.29 2.25
C ALA A 43 1.29 -10.90 2.64
N LEU A 44 0.72 -11.52 3.68
CA LEU A 44 -0.57 -11.10 4.25
C LEU A 44 -0.52 -9.68 4.80
N GLY A 45 0.59 -9.31 5.45
CA GLY A 45 0.83 -7.94 5.90
C GLY A 45 0.90 -6.92 4.75
N ALA A 46 1.61 -7.26 3.67
CA ALA A 46 1.65 -6.44 2.46
C ALA A 46 0.26 -6.30 1.82
N TRP A 47 -0.48 -7.40 1.66
CA TRP A 47 -1.86 -7.37 1.19
C TRP A 47 -2.73 -6.43 2.02
N LEU A 48 -2.64 -6.50 3.35
CA LEU A 48 -3.40 -5.63 4.24
C LEU A 48 -3.04 -4.16 4.03
N ALA A 49 -1.75 -3.85 3.88
CA ALA A 49 -1.29 -2.48 3.65
C ALA A 49 -1.86 -1.88 2.35
N PHE A 50 -1.89 -2.65 1.26
CA PHE A 50 -2.49 -2.23 0.00
C PHE A 50 -4.03 -2.16 0.06
N ALA A 51 -4.68 -3.07 0.78
CA ALA A 51 -6.13 -3.02 0.98
C ALA A 51 -6.56 -1.79 1.79
N ILE A 52 -5.76 -1.37 2.79
CA ILE A 52 -5.93 -0.10 3.51
C ILE A 52 -5.74 1.09 2.55
N ASN A 53 -4.71 1.05 1.70
CA ASN A 53 -4.47 2.08 0.70
C ASN A 53 -5.67 2.26 -0.25
N ASP A 54 -6.18 1.15 -0.81
CA ASP A 54 -7.35 1.15 -1.69
C ASP A 54 -8.60 1.71 -0.98
N ARG A 55 -8.75 1.41 0.32
CA ARG A 55 -9.87 1.95 1.11
C ARG A 55 -9.75 3.47 1.30
N CYS A 56 -8.53 4.00 1.45
CA CYS A 56 -8.28 5.43 1.57
C CYS A 56 -8.48 6.17 0.23
N ASP A 57 -8.07 5.56 -0.88
CA ASP A 57 -8.16 6.17 -2.21
C ASP A 57 -9.46 5.88 -2.96
N ALA A 58 -10.34 5.06 -2.39
CA ALA A 58 -11.60 4.62 -2.98
C ALA A 58 -12.33 5.67 -3.82
N GLN A 59 -12.51 6.89 -3.29
CA GLN A 59 -13.21 7.97 -4.00
C GLN A 59 -12.40 8.59 -5.14
N VAL A 60 -11.09 8.73 -4.97
CA VAL A 60 -10.18 9.23 -6.02
C VAL A 60 -10.12 8.21 -7.15
N ASP A 61 -9.93 6.93 -6.84
CA ASP A 61 -9.88 5.85 -7.82
C ASP A 61 -11.20 5.66 -8.55
N ALA A 62 -12.34 5.89 -7.88
CA ALA A 62 -13.65 5.87 -8.52
C ALA A 62 -13.85 6.99 -9.54
N SER A 63 -13.06 8.07 -9.48
CA SER A 63 -13.11 9.18 -10.42
C SER A 63 -12.17 9.03 -11.62
N ASP A 64 -11.20 8.11 -11.57
CA ASP A 64 -10.37 7.74 -12.72
C ASP A 64 -11.09 6.68 -13.57
N PRO A 65 -11.47 6.95 -14.83
CA PRO A 65 -12.10 5.96 -15.70
C PRO A 65 -11.29 4.65 -15.84
N ARG A 66 -9.96 4.72 -15.70
CA ARG A 66 -9.05 3.55 -15.77
C ARG A 66 -9.10 2.69 -14.51
N LYS A 67 -9.45 3.27 -13.34
CA LYS A 67 -9.41 2.60 -12.03
C LYS A 67 -10.80 2.40 -11.42
N ALA A 68 -11.82 3.09 -11.92
CA ALA A 68 -13.16 3.09 -11.32
C ALA A 68 -13.76 1.68 -11.18
N HIS A 69 -13.52 0.82 -12.17
CA HIS A 69 -13.97 -0.58 -12.15
C HIS A 69 -13.29 -1.45 -11.08
N ARG A 70 -12.23 -0.95 -10.42
CA ARG A 70 -11.45 -1.63 -9.38
C ARG A 70 -11.77 -1.15 -7.97
N SER A 71 -12.43 0.00 -7.81
CA SER A 71 -12.74 0.58 -6.49
C SER A 71 -13.84 -0.18 -5.76
N VAL A 72 -13.44 -1.19 -4.98
CA VAL A 72 -14.35 -2.03 -4.16
C VAL A 72 -15.01 -1.22 -3.03
N PHE A 73 -14.40 -0.09 -2.64
CA PHE A 73 -14.82 0.71 -1.49
C PHE A 73 -15.61 1.98 -1.83
N ALA A 74 -15.88 2.28 -3.11
CA ALA A 74 -16.65 3.45 -3.51
C ALA A 74 -18.15 3.19 -3.80
N GLY A 75 -18.56 1.92 -3.87
CA GLY A 75 -19.94 1.53 -4.22
C GLY A 75 -20.90 1.34 -3.04
N PRO A 76 -22.15 0.91 -3.30
CA PRO A 76 -23.19 0.67 -2.28
C PRO A 76 -22.78 -0.31 -1.18
N ARG A 77 -21.83 -1.20 -1.46
CA ARG A 77 -21.31 -2.20 -0.51
C ARG A 77 -20.13 -1.70 0.33
N ARG A 78 -19.77 -0.42 0.27
CA ARG A 78 -18.64 0.17 1.00
C ARG A 78 -18.60 -0.22 2.48
N GLY A 79 -19.74 -0.15 3.17
CA GLY A 79 -19.84 -0.50 4.60
C GLY A 79 -19.45 -1.94 4.87
N LEU A 80 -20.05 -2.89 4.12
CA LEU A 80 -19.73 -4.31 4.19
C LEU A 80 -18.26 -4.58 3.86
N MET A 81 -17.73 -3.99 2.79
CA MET A 81 -16.33 -4.20 2.38
C MET A 81 -15.36 -3.64 3.43
N THR A 82 -15.68 -2.51 4.06
CA THR A 82 -14.90 -1.95 5.16
C THR A 82 -14.92 -2.88 6.38
N ALA A 83 -16.08 -3.45 6.73
CA ALA A 83 -16.19 -4.41 7.82
C ALA A 83 -15.36 -5.68 7.55
N ILE A 84 -15.40 -6.21 6.32
CA ILE A 84 -14.57 -7.34 5.91
C ILE A 84 -13.09 -7.00 6.04
N LEU A 85 -12.65 -5.82 5.58
CA LEU A 85 -11.26 -5.37 5.71
C LEU A 85 -10.82 -5.31 7.18
N VAL A 86 -11.67 -4.79 8.07
CA VAL A 86 -11.37 -4.72 9.51
C VAL A 86 -11.22 -6.13 10.12
N ILE A 87 -12.15 -7.04 9.82
CA ILE A 87 -12.09 -8.42 10.32
C ILE A 87 -10.86 -9.14 9.76
N ALA A 88 -10.60 -9.04 8.45
CA ALA A 88 -9.44 -9.63 7.81
C ALA A 88 -8.14 -9.04 8.38
N GLY A 89 -8.09 -7.72 8.60
CA GLY A 89 -6.94 -7.06 9.22
C GLY A 89 -6.67 -7.55 10.63
N ALA A 90 -7.70 -7.72 11.46
CA ALA A 90 -7.55 -8.29 12.80
C ALA A 90 -7.00 -9.73 12.76
N LEU A 91 -7.47 -10.55 11.81
CA LEU A 91 -6.96 -11.91 11.61
C LEU A 91 -5.50 -11.92 11.15
N VAL A 92 -5.14 -11.06 10.19
CA VAL A 92 -3.74 -10.91 9.73
C VAL A 92 -2.85 -10.51 10.91
N ILE A 93 -3.25 -9.53 11.71
CA ILE A 93 -2.50 -9.10 12.90
C ILE A 93 -2.37 -10.24 13.92
N ALA A 94 -3.41 -11.05 14.11
CA ALA A 94 -3.36 -12.21 14.99
C ALA A 94 -2.33 -13.27 14.50
N VAL A 95 -2.18 -13.45 13.18
CA VAL A 95 -1.14 -14.32 12.61
C VAL A 95 0.26 -13.84 13.00
N PHE A 96 0.53 -12.53 12.95
CA PHE A 96 1.82 -11.99 13.43
C PHE A 96 2.07 -12.34 14.90
N GLY A 97 1.03 -12.38 15.73
CA GLY A 97 1.16 -12.77 17.13
C GLY A 97 1.69 -14.20 17.36
N VAL A 98 1.47 -15.11 16.41
CA VAL A 98 1.96 -16.50 16.48
C VAL A 98 3.49 -16.56 16.37
N TYR A 99 4.12 -15.61 15.70
CA TYR A 99 5.57 -15.57 15.46
C TYR A 99 6.34 -14.74 16.53
N GLY A 100 5.66 -14.37 17.61
CA GLY A 100 6.27 -13.77 18.80
C GLY A 100 6.53 -12.26 18.71
N PRO A 101 7.26 -11.69 19.69
CA PRO A 101 7.39 -10.25 19.86
C PRO A 101 8.02 -9.51 18.69
N ARG A 102 8.97 -10.13 17.97
CA ARG A 102 9.60 -9.53 16.79
C ARG A 102 8.57 -9.32 15.67
N ALA A 103 7.70 -10.29 15.45
CA ALA A 103 6.62 -10.16 14.47
C ALA A 103 5.64 -9.04 14.84
N TRP A 104 5.32 -8.83 16.12
CA TRP A 104 4.52 -7.68 16.57
C TRP A 104 5.15 -6.34 16.22
N VAL A 105 6.48 -6.21 16.34
CA VAL A 105 7.19 -4.98 15.96
C VAL A 105 7.10 -4.75 14.45
N ILE A 106 7.29 -5.78 13.62
CA ILE A 106 7.11 -5.65 12.16
C ILE A 106 5.67 -5.25 11.82
N ALA A 107 4.67 -5.89 12.44
CA ALA A 107 3.27 -5.55 12.24
C ALA A 107 2.98 -4.09 12.61
N ALA A 108 3.50 -3.62 13.74
CA ALA A 108 3.33 -2.24 14.18
C ALA A 108 3.97 -1.24 13.20
N ILE A 109 5.20 -1.50 12.73
CA ILE A 109 5.88 -0.68 11.73
C ILE A 109 5.09 -0.66 10.41
N ALA A 110 4.68 -1.82 9.91
CA ALA A 110 3.96 -1.94 8.66
C ALA A 110 2.58 -1.25 8.70
N LEU A 111 1.84 -1.40 9.81
CA LEU A 111 0.55 -0.73 10.00
C LEU A 111 0.71 0.79 10.16
N ALA A 112 1.67 1.24 10.97
CA ALA A 112 1.95 2.66 11.15
C ALA A 112 2.35 3.30 9.83
N ALA A 113 3.19 2.63 9.05
CA ALA A 113 3.59 3.09 7.72
C ALA A 113 2.44 3.08 6.72
N SER A 114 1.62 2.01 6.66
CA SER A 114 0.46 1.95 5.77
C SER A 114 -0.53 3.08 6.08
N TRP A 115 -0.80 3.34 7.37
CA TRP A 115 -1.62 4.46 7.80
C TRP A 115 -0.98 5.81 7.42
N ALA A 116 0.29 6.03 7.76
CA ALA A 116 1.00 7.28 7.48
C ALA A 116 1.06 7.58 5.97
N TYR A 117 1.26 6.54 5.16
CA TYR A 117 1.31 6.62 3.71
C TYR A 117 -0.06 6.98 3.11
N SER A 118 -1.12 6.32 3.57
CA SER A 118 -2.42 6.33 2.91
C SER A 118 -3.41 7.36 3.46
N ALA A 119 -3.41 7.59 4.78
CA ALA A 119 -4.47 8.31 5.48
C ALA A 119 -4.04 9.72 5.95
N PRO A 120 -4.99 10.68 6.03
CA PRO A 120 -4.75 11.95 6.72
C PRO A 120 -4.42 11.74 8.22
N PRO A 121 -3.64 12.64 8.84
CA PRO A 121 -3.11 13.91 8.30
C PRO A 121 -1.76 13.77 7.56
N LEU A 122 -1.08 12.62 7.65
CA LEU A 122 0.25 12.46 7.06
C LEU A 122 0.15 12.31 5.55
N ARG A 123 -0.59 11.30 5.06
CA ARG A 123 -0.76 10.95 3.65
C ARG A 123 0.54 11.12 2.84
N LEU A 124 1.59 10.42 3.27
CA LEU A 124 2.97 10.62 2.77
C LEU A 124 3.07 10.49 1.24
N LYS A 125 2.23 9.67 0.61
CA LYS A 125 2.16 9.54 -0.85
C LYS A 125 1.86 10.84 -1.60
N ALA A 126 1.20 11.80 -0.93
CA ALA A 126 0.91 13.12 -1.48
C ALA A 126 2.02 14.15 -1.22
N ARG A 127 3.12 13.75 -0.52
CA ARG A 127 4.21 14.64 -0.16
C ARG A 127 5.44 14.36 -1.04
N PRO A 128 6.04 15.38 -1.68
CA PRO A 128 7.23 15.20 -2.51
C PRO A 128 8.36 14.47 -1.77
N GLY A 129 8.96 13.48 -2.42
CA GLY A 129 10.06 12.67 -1.88
C GLY A 129 9.66 11.62 -0.84
N TRP A 130 8.69 11.90 0.02
CA TRP A 130 8.22 10.96 1.04
C TRP A 130 7.56 9.72 0.45
N ASP A 131 6.84 9.88 -0.66
CA ASP A 131 6.29 8.76 -1.42
C ASP A 131 7.38 7.77 -1.84
N LEU A 132 8.41 8.28 -2.53
CA LEU A 132 9.56 7.52 -3.01
C LEU A 132 10.33 6.86 -1.85
N PHE A 133 10.61 7.61 -0.79
CA PHE A 133 11.30 7.09 0.39
C PHE A 133 10.53 5.94 1.05
N THR A 134 9.21 6.11 1.22
CA THR A 134 8.36 5.10 1.86
C THR A 134 8.31 3.84 1.01
N HIS A 135 8.18 3.96 -0.30
CA HIS A 135 8.23 2.82 -1.22
C HIS A 135 9.58 2.10 -1.12
N ALA A 136 10.67 2.83 -1.31
CA ALA A 136 12.04 2.32 -1.26
C ALA A 136 12.32 1.52 0.02
N ALA A 137 11.88 2.04 1.16
CA ALA A 137 12.16 1.44 2.46
C ALA A 137 11.28 0.22 2.75
N LEU A 138 10.04 0.18 2.26
CA LEU A 138 9.03 -0.71 2.81
C LEU A 138 8.46 -1.76 1.85
N VAL A 139 8.36 -1.49 0.55
CA VAL A 139 7.62 -2.40 -0.33
C VAL A 139 8.46 -3.64 -0.66
N GLU A 140 9.69 -3.46 -1.15
CA GLU A 140 10.56 -4.60 -1.50
C GLU A 140 11.69 -4.81 -0.49
N SER A 141 12.14 -3.75 0.18
CA SER A 141 13.31 -3.80 1.06
C SER A 141 13.01 -4.34 2.46
N LEU A 142 11.87 -3.95 3.05
CA LEU A 142 11.47 -4.41 4.39
C LEU A 142 11.25 -5.94 4.44
N PRO A 143 10.55 -6.59 3.49
CA PRO A 143 10.35 -8.04 3.52
C PRO A 143 11.64 -8.85 3.63
N TYR A 144 12.71 -8.40 2.97
CA TYR A 144 14.02 -9.04 3.00
C TYR A 144 14.62 -9.02 4.41
N VAL A 145 14.77 -7.83 4.99
CA VAL A 145 15.40 -7.67 6.32
C VAL A 145 14.49 -8.17 7.44
N ALA A 146 13.17 -8.06 7.29
CA ALA A 146 12.19 -8.55 8.25
C ALA A 146 12.29 -10.08 8.42
N ALA A 147 12.38 -10.81 7.32
CA ALA A 147 12.51 -12.26 7.36
C ALA A 147 13.82 -12.72 8.02
N ILE A 148 14.95 -12.08 7.70
CA ILE A 148 16.25 -12.33 8.36
C ILE A 148 16.17 -12.05 9.87
N TRP A 149 15.54 -10.93 10.25
CA TRP A 149 15.41 -10.53 11.65
C TRP A 149 14.51 -11.48 12.46
N LEU A 150 13.44 -11.98 11.85
CA LEU A 150 12.52 -12.94 12.48
C LEU A 150 13.17 -14.28 12.81
N VAL A 151 14.17 -14.70 12.03
CA VAL A 151 14.93 -15.95 12.28
C VAL A 151 16.23 -15.74 13.06
N ASP A 152 16.43 -14.54 13.63
CA ASP A 152 17.60 -14.19 14.42
C ASP A 152 18.94 -14.42 13.72
N SER A 153 18.98 -14.17 12.42
CA SER A 153 20.19 -14.33 11.62
C SER A 153 20.95 -12.99 11.52
N PRO A 154 22.29 -12.98 11.63
CA PRO A 154 23.06 -11.76 11.50
C PRO A 154 22.99 -11.22 10.06
N LEU A 155 23.10 -9.89 9.96
CA LEU A 155 23.29 -9.21 8.68
C LEU A 155 24.75 -9.31 8.23
N THR A 156 24.93 -9.43 6.94
CA THR A 156 26.20 -9.57 6.23
C THR A 156 26.37 -8.41 5.23
N ALA A 157 27.57 -8.25 4.69
CA ALA A 157 27.81 -7.27 3.63
C ALA A 157 26.96 -7.52 2.37
N PHE A 158 26.66 -8.79 2.08
CA PHE A 158 25.77 -9.16 0.98
C PHE A 158 24.35 -8.64 1.20
N ASP A 159 23.85 -8.66 2.45
CA ASP A 159 22.51 -8.17 2.76
C ASP A 159 22.39 -6.66 2.56
N ALA A 160 23.45 -5.90 2.85
CA ALA A 160 23.48 -4.47 2.57
C ALA A 160 23.36 -4.19 1.06
N LEU A 161 24.04 -4.99 0.23
CA LEU A 161 23.93 -4.92 -1.22
C LEU A 161 22.53 -5.32 -1.71
N ALA A 162 22.00 -6.45 -1.22
CA ALA A 162 20.67 -6.94 -1.59
C ALA A 162 19.56 -5.96 -1.19
N TRP A 163 19.61 -5.43 0.04
CA TRP A 163 18.69 -4.41 0.52
C TRP A 163 18.76 -3.13 -0.30
N SER A 164 19.96 -2.67 -0.68
CA SER A 164 20.13 -1.50 -1.55
C SER A 164 19.55 -1.73 -2.95
N ALA A 165 19.76 -2.93 -3.51
CA ALA A 165 19.21 -3.30 -4.81
C ALA A 165 17.68 -3.37 -4.81
N LEU A 166 17.08 -3.96 -3.76
CA LEU A 166 15.62 -4.00 -3.58
C LEU A 166 15.04 -2.60 -3.35
N ALA A 167 15.74 -1.72 -2.64
CA ALA A 167 15.32 -0.33 -2.47
C ALA A 167 15.29 0.41 -3.81
N LEU A 168 16.30 0.21 -4.66
CA LEU A 168 16.35 0.78 -6.00
C LEU A 168 15.28 0.20 -6.93
N ALA A 169 15.03 -1.11 -6.87
CA ALA A 169 13.95 -1.76 -7.62
C ALA A 169 12.58 -1.18 -7.22
N SER A 170 12.34 -1.04 -5.93
CA SER A 170 11.11 -0.45 -5.40
C SER A 170 10.95 1.04 -5.78
N LEU A 171 12.04 1.81 -5.76
CA LEU A 171 12.05 3.19 -6.26
C LEU A 171 11.69 3.24 -7.74
N SER A 172 12.26 2.36 -8.56
CA SER A 172 11.97 2.28 -9.99
C SER A 172 10.49 1.99 -10.22
N ALA A 173 9.94 0.98 -9.54
CA ALA A 173 8.53 0.63 -9.63
C ALA A 173 7.62 1.82 -9.27
N GLN A 174 7.97 2.59 -8.24
CA GLN A 174 7.19 3.76 -7.84
C GLN A 174 7.29 4.91 -8.83
N LEU A 175 8.47 5.17 -9.41
CA LEU A 175 8.62 6.18 -10.46
C LEU A 175 7.81 5.82 -11.70
N GLU A 176 7.81 4.56 -12.11
CA GLU A 176 6.97 4.10 -13.22
C GLU A 176 5.48 4.28 -12.93
N GLN A 177 5.05 4.02 -11.69
CA GLN A 177 3.68 4.24 -11.26
C GLN A 177 3.30 5.72 -11.34
N GLN A 178 4.16 6.62 -10.84
CA GLN A 178 3.96 8.06 -10.93
C GLN A 178 3.89 8.55 -12.39
N ILE A 179 4.74 8.02 -13.28
CA ILE A 179 4.71 8.36 -14.71
C ILE A 179 3.37 7.94 -15.35
N ARG A 180 2.85 6.75 -15.01
CA ARG A 180 1.55 6.27 -15.51
C ARG A 180 0.35 7.10 -15.02
N ASP A 181 0.46 7.67 -13.83
CA ASP A 181 -0.62 8.42 -13.18
C ASP A 181 -0.52 9.95 -13.35
N ALA A 182 0.63 10.46 -13.81
CA ALA A 182 0.94 11.89 -13.91
C ALA A 182 -0.15 12.72 -14.61
N ALA A 183 -0.69 12.24 -15.73
CA ALA A 183 -1.72 12.97 -16.48
C ALA A 183 -3.04 13.10 -15.69
N PHE A 184 -3.44 12.04 -14.98
CA PHE A 184 -4.63 12.06 -14.16
C PHE A 184 -4.44 12.93 -12.91
N ASP A 185 -3.27 12.84 -12.27
CA ASP A 185 -2.93 13.61 -11.07
C ASP A 185 -2.82 15.12 -11.35
N ALA A 186 -2.28 15.49 -12.52
CA ALA A 186 -2.29 16.89 -12.96
C ALA A 186 -3.72 17.42 -13.16
N ALA A 187 -4.63 16.61 -13.72
CA ALA A 187 -6.02 17.00 -13.94
C ALA A 187 -6.84 17.02 -12.64
N SER A 188 -6.59 16.11 -11.71
CA SER A 188 -7.27 16.05 -10.41
C SER A 188 -6.83 17.20 -9.49
N SER A 189 -5.53 17.53 -9.47
CA SER A 189 -4.99 18.68 -8.74
C SER A 189 -5.47 20.02 -9.29
N ALA A 190 -5.62 20.17 -10.61
CA ALA A 190 -6.21 21.36 -11.20
C ALA A 190 -7.69 21.56 -10.79
N ARG A 191 -8.45 20.47 -10.64
CA ARG A 191 -9.86 20.52 -10.19
C ARG A 191 -10.03 20.85 -8.71
N SER A 192 -9.03 20.58 -7.88
CA SER A 192 -9.08 20.82 -6.43
C SER A 192 -8.51 22.19 -6.01
N ARG A 193 -7.90 22.95 -6.93
CA ARG A 193 -7.41 24.31 -6.64
C ARG A 193 -8.58 25.29 -6.43
N PRO A 194 -8.53 26.13 -5.40
CA PRO A 194 -9.45 27.27 -5.28
C PRO A 194 -9.35 28.17 -6.53
N CYS A 195 -10.48 28.67 -7.01
CA CYS A 195 -10.55 29.52 -8.23
C CYS A 195 -9.67 30.79 -8.17
N THR A 196 -9.16 31.17 -7.00
CA THR A 196 -8.35 32.37 -6.79
C THR A 196 -6.90 32.26 -7.28
N GLU A 197 -6.40 31.04 -7.57
CA GLU A 197 -4.99 30.80 -7.93
C GLU A 197 -4.76 30.39 -9.39
N SER A 198 -5.81 30.40 -10.24
CA SER A 198 -5.71 29.98 -11.66
C SER A 198 -5.71 31.19 -12.60
N PRO A 199 -4.79 31.30 -13.57
CA PRO A 199 -4.82 32.37 -14.57
C PRO A 199 -6.04 32.21 -15.51
N PRO A 200 -6.58 33.30 -16.10
CA PRO A 200 -7.97 33.38 -16.58
C PRO A 200 -8.31 32.58 -17.86
N ALA A 201 -7.45 31.70 -18.36
CA ALA A 201 -7.50 31.27 -19.77
C ALA A 201 -7.80 29.78 -20.02
N ARG A 202 -8.09 28.94 -19.01
CA ARG A 202 -8.49 27.54 -19.25
C ARG A 202 -9.73 27.20 -18.44
N GLY A 203 -10.80 26.83 -19.16
CA GLY A 203 -12.16 26.63 -18.69
C GLY A 203 -12.30 26.08 -17.27
N CYS A 204 -12.89 26.90 -16.40
CA CYS A 204 -13.54 26.45 -15.18
C CYS A 204 -14.74 25.58 -15.56
N CYS A 205 -14.60 24.26 -15.50
CA CYS A 205 -15.74 23.35 -15.58
C CYS A 205 -15.61 22.30 -14.48
N GLY A 206 -16.43 22.46 -13.42
CA GLY A 206 -16.55 21.45 -12.38
C GLY A 206 -16.80 21.99 -10.98
N SER A 207 -17.75 22.89 -10.76
CA SER A 207 -18.36 22.98 -9.42
C SER A 207 -19.33 21.81 -9.26
N PRO A 208 -19.20 20.91 -8.27
CA PRO A 208 -20.35 20.14 -7.84
C PRO A 208 -21.30 21.15 -7.19
N ARG A 209 -22.37 21.54 -7.91
CA ARG A 209 -23.56 22.12 -7.28
C ARG A 209 -24.09 21.06 -6.32
N TRP A 210 -23.67 21.13 -5.07
CA TRP A 210 -24.44 20.60 -3.96
C TRP A 210 -25.75 21.38 -3.90
N ARG A 211 -26.74 20.96 -4.69
CA ARG A 211 -28.12 21.31 -4.40
C ARG A 211 -28.52 20.46 -3.20
N SER A 212 -28.43 21.05 -2.02
CA SER A 212 -29.29 20.70 -0.91
C SER A 212 -30.74 20.89 -1.36
N SER A 213 -31.41 19.80 -1.74
CA SER A 213 -32.87 19.75 -1.75
C SER A 213 -33.32 19.10 -0.44
N ALA A 214 -33.31 19.92 0.61
CA ALA A 214 -34.25 19.84 1.70
C ALA A 214 -35.19 21.05 1.55
N LEU A 215 -36.47 20.85 1.88
CA LEU A 215 -37.62 21.77 1.75
C LEU A 215 -38.48 21.57 0.49
N ALA A 216 -39.31 20.52 0.51
CA ALA A 216 -40.79 20.58 0.43
C ALA A 216 -41.34 19.15 0.42
#